data_AF-A0A2A2JYX4-F1
#
_entry.id   AF-A0A2A2JYX4-F1
#
_cell.length_a   1.000
_cell.length_b   1.000
_cell.length_c   1.000
_cell.angle_alpha   90.00
_cell.angle_beta   90.00
_cell.angle_gamma   90.00
#
_symmetry.space_group_name_H-M   'P 1'
#
loop_
_entity.id
_entity.type
_entity.pdbx_description
1 polymer ?
#
loop_
_entity_poly.entity_id
_entity_poly.type
_entity_poly.pdbx_seq_one_letter_code
_entity_poly.pdbx_strand_id
1 'polypeptide(L)'
;MRDVKAVRLLVHAGIIPSAIAGHGNRPGSIARNGSGGDRKSDHGDSEDGGAKRQEHGWSPSPLPCANPGPPRHPVRATLGRHNVGSGHPAAKAHLRRPGVVEWDKTIVGAPSRTMPLLAVILTACAHYSPAPLAEAPMLSATLPATADNPAGPLGVADVVALAVARDPDLVAARTKAGVAQAQLIQAGVLPNPSLTGALLPLVAGAGTVPAWNLGLAQDIKSLLVYKPKRRAARDSVGQVRADLLWQEWQVAGQARQLAVDIIAREQTRPLLDEAVRILGHRQRVTQAALAAGNATLVTAAPSAVGFQQARTTLQTLDQTQLQDRHKLNALLGLAPDAPLSLRTAVDLPPFDLTAARAGVTTLADRRPDLLALRFGYAAQDEGLRAAILSDCPCSITTRVTSPSPAPPARSFGPNMPPA
;
A
#
# COMPACT_ATOMS: atom_id res chain seq x y z
N MET A 1 -3.38 -9.20 -17.68
CA MET A 1 -3.48 -9.10 -19.16
C MET A 1 -4.66 -8.25 -19.68
N ARG A 2 -5.50 -7.64 -18.83
CA ARG A 2 -6.52 -6.66 -19.27
C ARG A 2 -6.14 -5.18 -19.00
N ASP A 3 -5.07 -4.92 -18.24
CA ASP A 3 -4.76 -3.55 -17.76
C ASP A 3 -3.95 -2.68 -18.70
N VAL A 4 -3.12 -3.22 -19.60
CA VAL A 4 -2.21 -2.38 -20.41
C VAL A 4 -2.97 -1.55 -21.46
N LYS A 5 -4.07 -2.10 -22.02
CA LYS A 5 -4.97 -1.34 -22.91
C LYS A 5 -5.72 -0.23 -22.16
N ALA A 6 -6.11 -0.45 -20.91
CA ALA A 6 -6.78 0.55 -20.09
C ALA A 6 -5.83 1.69 -19.71
N VAL A 7 -4.58 1.37 -19.38
CA VAL A 7 -3.52 2.37 -19.11
C VAL A 7 -3.16 3.16 -20.36
N ARG A 8 -3.07 2.51 -21.54
CA ARG A 8 -2.85 3.22 -22.82
C ARG A 8 -4.01 4.15 -23.18
N LEU A 9 -5.25 3.78 -22.84
CA LEU A 9 -6.43 4.65 -22.98
C LEU A 9 -6.44 5.80 -21.98
N LEU A 10 -6.03 5.58 -20.72
CA LEU A 10 -5.90 6.61 -19.68
C LEU A 10 -4.76 7.60 -19.95
N VAL A 11 -3.72 7.18 -20.68
CA VAL A 11 -2.58 8.05 -21.04
C VAL A 11 -2.85 8.83 -22.34
N HIS A 12 -3.67 8.34 -23.26
CA HIS A 12 -4.09 9.07 -24.47
C HIS A 12 -5.34 9.93 -24.28
N ALA A 13 -6.27 9.53 -23.41
CA ALA A 13 -7.41 10.35 -23.05
C ALA A 13 -7.10 11.07 -21.74
N GLY A 14 -6.83 12.38 -21.81
CA GLY A 14 -6.85 13.26 -20.62
C GLY A 14 -8.25 13.39 -20.00
N ILE A 15 -8.97 12.29 -19.82
CA ILE A 15 -10.37 12.18 -19.40
C ILE A 15 -10.52 10.93 -18.53
N ILE A 16 -10.79 11.13 -17.24
CA ILE A 16 -11.28 10.09 -16.33
C ILE A 16 -12.74 9.81 -16.69
N PRO A 17 -13.16 8.56 -16.98
CA PRO A 17 -14.57 8.25 -17.13
C PRO A 17 -15.23 8.16 -15.75
N SER A 18 -16.22 9.02 -15.52
CA SER A 18 -17.21 8.87 -14.46
C SER A 18 -18.07 7.63 -14.73
N ALA A 19 -17.94 6.59 -13.91
CA ALA A 19 -18.89 5.48 -13.91
C ALA A 19 -18.95 4.79 -12.53
N ILE A 20 -19.56 5.46 -11.56
CA ILE A 20 -20.32 4.79 -10.49
C ILE A 20 -21.63 5.55 -10.34
N ALA A 21 -22.62 5.16 -11.15
CA ALA A 21 -24.01 5.55 -10.96
C ALA A 21 -24.72 4.48 -10.11
N GLY A 22 -25.47 4.94 -9.10
CA GLY A 22 -26.31 4.11 -8.24
C GLY A 22 -27.48 4.92 -7.68
N HIS A 23 -28.52 5.05 -8.51
CA HIS A 23 -29.96 5.21 -8.21
C HIS A 23 -30.49 6.23 -7.18
N GLY A 24 -31.33 7.16 -7.71
CA GLY A 24 -32.72 7.32 -7.24
C GLY A 24 -33.13 8.72 -6.75
N ASN A 25 -33.72 9.58 -7.59
CA ASN A 25 -35.18 9.86 -7.65
C ASN A 25 -35.47 11.10 -8.55
N ARG A 26 -36.60 11.09 -9.27
CA ARG A 26 -37.10 12.13 -10.20
C ARG A 26 -38.03 13.16 -9.47
N PRO A 27 -38.82 14.04 -10.15
CA PRO A 27 -38.42 15.35 -10.69
C PRO A 27 -39.42 16.51 -10.33
N GLY A 28 -39.10 17.75 -10.73
CA GLY A 28 -40.06 18.86 -10.86
C GLY A 28 -39.35 20.10 -11.42
N SER A 29 -39.44 20.39 -12.73
CA SER A 29 -40.32 21.40 -13.34
C SER A 29 -40.18 22.78 -12.67
N ILE A 30 -39.70 23.84 -13.33
CA ILE A 30 -40.46 24.65 -14.31
C ILE A 30 -39.50 25.68 -14.96
N ALA A 31 -39.77 25.97 -16.23
CA ALA A 31 -39.16 26.98 -17.09
C ALA A 31 -39.33 28.44 -16.59
N ARG A 32 -38.51 29.38 -17.08
CA ARG A 32 -38.84 30.30 -18.21
C ARG A 32 -37.96 31.57 -18.23
N ASN A 33 -37.44 31.85 -19.43
CA ASN A 33 -37.10 33.10 -20.13
C ASN A 33 -36.92 34.46 -19.41
N GLY A 34 -35.99 35.23 -19.98
CA GLY A 34 -36.00 36.70 -20.08
C GLY A 34 -34.58 37.24 -20.16
N SER A 35 -33.97 37.41 -21.33
CA SER A 35 -34.12 38.53 -22.27
C SER A 35 -33.86 39.90 -21.65
N GLY A 36 -32.84 40.60 -22.14
CA GLY A 36 -32.81 42.06 -22.09
C GLY A 36 -31.45 42.71 -21.91
N GLY A 37 -30.90 43.20 -23.03
CA GLY A 37 -30.61 44.63 -23.14
C GLY A 37 -29.24 45.14 -22.70
N ASP A 38 -28.39 45.34 -23.70
CA ASP A 38 -27.87 46.65 -24.11
C ASP A 38 -27.07 47.55 -23.14
N ARG A 39 -25.88 47.90 -23.69
CA ARG A 39 -25.30 49.26 -23.82
C ARG A 39 -24.39 49.81 -22.70
N LYS A 40 -23.13 49.96 -23.14
CA LYS A 40 -22.40 51.25 -23.34
C LYS A 40 -21.33 51.58 -22.30
N SER A 41 -20.11 51.74 -22.85
CA SER A 41 -19.05 52.78 -22.65
C SER A 41 -18.98 53.49 -21.29
N ASP A 42 -17.82 53.81 -20.70
CA ASP A 42 -16.57 54.35 -21.26
C ASP A 42 -15.47 54.33 -20.18
N HIS A 43 -14.21 54.37 -20.62
CA HIS A 43 -13.02 55.06 -20.09
C HIS A 43 -12.89 55.43 -18.59
N GLY A 44 -11.71 55.11 -18.03
CA GLY A 44 -11.19 55.75 -16.82
C GLY A 44 -9.89 55.12 -16.31
N ASP A 45 -8.75 55.63 -16.80
CA ASP A 45 -7.44 55.47 -16.17
C ASP A 45 -7.42 56.06 -14.75
N SER A 46 -6.70 55.40 -13.83
CA SER A 46 -5.72 56.02 -12.91
C SER A 46 -5.22 55.01 -11.87
N GLU A 47 -3.93 54.72 -12.01
CA GLU A 47 -2.86 54.81 -11.00
C GLU A 47 -3.05 54.35 -9.54
N ASP A 48 -2.03 53.58 -9.14
CA ASP A 48 -1.32 53.56 -7.86
C ASP A 48 -2.02 53.19 -6.55
N GLY A 49 -1.43 52.20 -5.89
CA GLY A 49 -1.78 51.83 -4.52
C GLY A 49 -1.05 50.58 -4.04
N GLY A 50 0.28 50.65 -3.96
CA GLY A 50 1.09 49.63 -3.31
C GLY A 50 0.71 49.47 -1.83
N ALA A 51 0.23 48.30 -1.44
CA ALA A 51 0.10 47.90 -0.04
C ALA A 51 0.94 46.65 0.21
N LYS A 52 2.03 46.85 0.98
CA LYS A 52 2.95 45.83 1.43
C LYS A 52 2.23 44.74 2.23
N ARG A 53 2.36 43.51 1.72
CA ARG A 53 2.04 42.27 2.40
C ARG A 53 3.02 42.06 3.57
N GLN A 54 2.56 42.14 4.80
CA GLN A 54 3.30 41.62 5.96
C GLN A 54 3.08 40.11 6.04
N GLU A 55 4.16 39.37 5.82
CA GLU A 55 4.23 37.93 6.03
C GLU A 55 4.50 37.66 7.52
N HIS A 56 3.50 37.15 8.22
CA HIS A 56 3.70 36.48 9.50
C HIS A 56 3.92 34.99 9.23
N GLY A 57 5.18 34.59 9.19
CA GLY A 57 5.56 33.20 9.42
C GLY A 57 5.74 32.96 10.91
N TRP A 58 5.03 31.98 11.48
CA TRP A 58 5.67 30.96 12.32
C TRP A 58 4.83 29.70 12.54
N SER A 59 5.44 28.58 12.16
CA SER A 59 5.42 27.20 12.70
C SER A 59 4.17 26.58 13.35
N PRO A 60 3.76 25.38 12.88
CA PRO A 60 3.12 24.38 13.72
C PRO A 60 4.17 23.41 14.33
N SER A 61 4.20 23.35 15.66
CA SER A 61 4.89 22.28 16.41
C SER A 61 4.24 20.92 16.16
N PRO A 62 5.01 19.81 16.08
CA PRO A 62 4.47 18.47 15.94
C PRO A 62 4.16 17.86 17.31
N LEU A 63 2.94 17.34 17.50
CA LEU A 63 2.65 16.39 18.58
C LEU A 63 2.44 14.98 17.99
N PRO A 64 2.97 13.94 18.66
CA PRO A 64 3.20 12.63 18.04
C PRO A 64 2.03 11.66 18.24
N CYS A 65 1.59 11.03 17.17
CA CYS A 65 0.79 9.81 17.24
C CYS A 65 1.72 8.62 17.50
N ALA A 66 1.86 8.21 18.77
CA ALA A 66 2.54 6.97 19.14
C ALA A 66 1.58 5.78 18.98
N ASN A 67 1.95 4.85 18.09
CA ASN A 67 1.31 3.54 17.94
C ASN A 67 2.31 2.48 18.44
N PRO A 68 2.05 1.73 19.52
CA PRO A 68 3.01 0.76 20.02
C PRO A 68 2.88 -0.56 19.24
N GLY A 69 3.89 -0.84 18.40
CA GLY A 69 4.10 -2.19 17.85
C GLY A 69 4.61 -3.17 18.93
N PRO A 70 4.40 -4.48 18.77
CA PRO A 70 4.79 -5.47 19.77
C PRO A 70 6.33 -5.68 19.82
N PRO A 71 6.90 -6.01 20.99
CA PRO A 71 8.35 -6.09 21.16
C PRO A 71 8.95 -7.31 20.45
N ARG A 72 10.04 -7.05 19.70
CA ARG A 72 10.93 -8.07 19.12
C ARG A 72 11.98 -8.45 20.16
N HIS A 73 12.03 -9.71 20.56
CA HIS A 73 13.16 -10.26 21.32
C HIS A 73 14.35 -10.53 20.37
N PRO A 74 15.59 -10.19 20.76
CA PRO A 74 16.77 -10.61 20.01
C PRO A 74 17.17 -12.04 20.38
N VAL A 75 17.20 -12.93 19.38
CA VAL A 75 17.86 -14.24 19.48
C VAL A 75 19.35 -14.01 19.32
N ARG A 76 20.11 -14.19 20.41
CA ARG A 76 21.58 -14.24 20.38
C ARG A 76 22.02 -15.68 20.58
N ALA A 77 22.46 -16.30 19.50
CA ALA A 77 23.20 -17.55 19.55
C ALA A 77 24.53 -17.33 20.29
N THR A 78 24.84 -18.20 21.26
CA THR A 78 26.21 -18.38 21.76
C THR A 78 26.51 -19.86 21.87
N LEU A 79 27.48 -20.28 21.07
CA LEU A 79 28.23 -21.53 21.16
C LEU A 79 29.21 -21.39 22.34
N GLY A 80 29.29 -22.38 23.24
CA GLY A 80 30.16 -22.27 24.42
C GLY A 80 30.34 -23.57 25.22
N ARG A 81 31.34 -24.33 24.79
CA ARG A 81 31.92 -25.61 25.25
C ARG A 81 32.41 -25.63 26.72
N HIS A 82 32.25 -26.80 27.39
CA HIS A 82 32.99 -27.45 28.54
C HIS A 82 33.48 -26.58 29.75
N ASN A 83 33.49 -26.99 31.02
CA ASN A 83 33.94 -28.24 31.63
C ASN A 83 33.65 -28.29 33.17
N VAL A 84 33.41 -29.51 33.68
CA VAL A 84 33.69 -30.17 34.99
C VAL A 84 34.08 -29.36 36.27
N GLY A 85 33.50 -29.77 37.42
CA GLY A 85 34.18 -29.75 38.74
C GLY A 85 33.31 -29.42 39.97
N SER A 86 32.64 -30.40 40.58
CA SER A 86 32.89 -30.95 41.95
C SER A 86 32.35 -30.18 43.17
N GLY A 87 31.57 -30.86 44.03
CA GLY A 87 31.35 -30.48 45.43
C GLY A 87 29.94 -30.73 45.99
N HIS A 88 29.69 -31.92 46.55
CA HIS A 88 28.60 -32.20 47.51
C HIS A 88 28.92 -31.58 48.90
N PRO A 89 28.02 -31.51 49.93
CA PRO A 89 26.81 -32.33 50.13
C PRO A 89 25.55 -31.66 50.74
N ALA A 90 24.46 -32.43 50.68
CA ALA A 90 23.38 -32.60 51.67
C ALA A 90 22.40 -31.46 52.00
N ALA A 91 21.17 -31.60 51.48
CA ALA A 91 19.96 -31.49 52.30
C ALA A 91 18.84 -32.36 51.68
N LYS A 92 18.42 -33.37 52.45
CA LYS A 92 17.32 -34.28 52.14
C LYS A 92 15.98 -33.51 52.20
N ALA A 93 15.18 -33.58 51.14
CA ALA A 93 13.76 -33.33 51.21
C ALA A 93 13.02 -34.42 50.43
N HIS A 94 12.42 -35.33 51.17
CA HIS A 94 11.61 -36.42 50.67
C HIS A 94 10.33 -35.88 50.02
N LEU A 95 10.27 -35.88 48.68
CA LEU A 95 9.02 -35.72 47.95
C LEU A 95 8.47 -37.09 47.56
N ARG A 96 7.44 -37.49 48.30
CA ARG A 96 6.59 -38.66 48.05
C ARG A 96 6.09 -38.64 46.60
N ARG A 97 6.25 -39.78 45.93
CA ARG A 97 5.60 -40.10 44.64
C ARG A 97 4.07 -40.04 44.81
N PRO A 98 3.32 -39.30 43.98
CA PRO A 98 1.90 -39.57 43.81
C PRO A 98 1.74 -40.86 42.99
N GLY A 99 0.87 -41.74 43.48
CA GLY A 99 0.65 -43.09 42.96
C GLY A 99 0.17 -43.08 41.51
N VAL A 100 0.70 -44.05 40.76
CA VAL A 100 0.18 -44.47 39.47
C VAL A 100 -1.23 -44.98 39.70
N VAL A 101 -2.23 -44.30 39.13
CA VAL A 101 -3.59 -44.82 39.05
C VAL A 101 -3.59 -45.86 37.94
N GLU A 102 -3.61 -47.12 38.34
CA GLU A 102 -3.73 -48.29 37.49
C GLU A 102 -5.14 -48.30 36.88
N TRP A 103 -5.23 -48.06 35.57
CA TRP A 103 -6.48 -48.18 34.83
C TRP A 103 -6.70 -49.66 34.53
N ASP A 104 -7.61 -50.26 35.27
CA ASP A 104 -8.05 -51.64 35.07
C ASP A 104 -8.56 -51.82 33.63
N LYS A 105 -7.89 -52.72 32.90
CA LYS A 105 -8.13 -53.02 31.48
C LYS A 105 -9.16 -54.14 31.39
N THR A 106 -10.43 -53.88 31.66
CA THR A 106 -11.49 -54.85 31.35
C THR A 106 -12.79 -54.19 30.92
N ILE A 107 -12.81 -53.63 29.71
CA ILE A 107 -14.01 -53.65 28.87
C ILE A 107 -13.57 -53.96 27.45
N VAL A 108 -13.45 -55.25 27.14
CA VAL A 108 -13.44 -55.75 25.75
C VAL A 108 -14.88 -55.67 25.26
N GLY A 109 -15.25 -54.48 24.77
CA GLY A 109 -16.43 -54.26 23.94
C GLY A 109 -16.03 -54.36 22.47
N ALA A 110 -16.80 -55.11 21.69
CA ALA A 110 -16.60 -55.45 20.28
C ALA A 110 -16.02 -54.32 19.39
N PRO A 111 -15.20 -54.64 18.35
CA PRO A 111 -14.65 -53.64 17.45
C PRO A 111 -15.78 -52.96 16.66
N SER A 112 -16.14 -51.75 17.09
CA SER A 112 -17.06 -50.88 16.40
C SER A 112 -16.43 -50.42 15.07
N ARG A 113 -17.12 -50.71 13.96
CA ARG A 113 -16.77 -50.28 12.59
C ARG A 113 -16.80 -48.76 12.38
N THR A 114 -16.86 -47.94 13.43
CA THR A 114 -16.97 -46.47 13.36
C THR A 114 -15.63 -45.74 13.43
N MET A 115 -14.54 -46.45 13.67
CA MET A 115 -13.18 -45.88 13.74
C MET A 115 -12.60 -45.28 12.44
N PRO A 116 -13.00 -45.66 11.19
CA PRO A 116 -12.44 -45.02 10.00
C PRO A 116 -13.09 -43.68 9.66
N LEU A 117 -14.28 -43.36 10.19
CA LEU A 117 -14.98 -42.11 9.87
C LEU A 117 -14.35 -40.88 10.58
N LEU A 118 -13.83 -41.07 11.80
CA LEU A 118 -13.20 -40.00 12.58
C LEU A 118 -11.83 -39.59 12.01
N ALA A 119 -11.08 -40.55 11.43
CA ALA A 119 -9.80 -40.29 10.79
C ALA A 119 -9.92 -39.46 9.49
N VAL A 120 -11.02 -39.64 8.73
CA VAL A 120 -11.29 -38.88 7.50
C VAL A 120 -11.66 -37.41 7.80
N ILE A 121 -12.29 -37.13 8.94
CA ILE A 121 -12.65 -35.75 9.35
C ILE A 121 -11.40 -34.95 9.76
N LEU A 122 -10.36 -35.60 10.27
CA LEU A 122 -9.10 -34.95 10.68
C LEU A 122 -8.17 -34.60 9.49
N THR A 123 -8.28 -35.30 8.35
CA THR A 123 -7.52 -34.97 7.13
C THR A 123 -8.10 -33.80 6.32
N ALA A 124 -9.27 -33.27 6.70
CA ALA A 124 -9.91 -32.12 6.05
C ALA A 124 -9.44 -30.76 6.62
N CYS A 125 -8.52 -30.74 7.60
CA CYS A 125 -7.95 -29.51 8.12
C CYS A 125 -7.03 -28.87 7.07
N ALA A 126 -7.30 -27.60 6.71
CA ALA A 126 -6.49 -26.83 5.78
C ALA A 126 -5.02 -26.82 6.22
N HIS A 127 -4.13 -27.29 5.35
CA HIS A 127 -2.70 -27.27 5.63
C HIS A 127 -2.14 -25.88 5.36
N TYR A 128 -1.59 -25.24 6.38
CA TYR A 128 -0.88 -23.98 6.22
C TYR A 128 0.51 -24.25 5.63
N SER A 129 0.76 -23.72 4.44
CA SER A 129 2.12 -23.58 3.91
C SER A 129 2.42 -22.10 3.80
N PRO A 130 3.47 -21.57 4.46
CA PRO A 130 3.91 -20.22 4.22
C PRO A 130 4.35 -20.08 2.76
N ALA A 131 3.96 -18.98 2.11
CA ALA A 131 4.56 -18.63 0.82
C ALA A 131 6.01 -18.17 1.09
N PRO A 132 7.02 -18.75 0.43
CA PRO A 132 8.40 -18.33 0.63
C PRO A 132 8.57 -16.88 0.18
N LEU A 133 9.34 -16.10 0.94
CA LEU A 133 9.71 -14.74 0.56
C LEU A 133 10.79 -14.82 -0.53
N ALA A 134 10.78 -13.86 -1.46
CA ALA A 134 11.86 -13.73 -2.43
C ALA A 134 13.16 -13.33 -1.71
N GLU A 135 14.21 -14.15 -1.85
CA GLU A 135 15.52 -13.91 -1.24
C GLU A 135 16.42 -13.01 -2.10
N ALA A 136 16.10 -12.87 -3.39
CA ALA A 136 16.84 -12.05 -4.34
C ALA A 136 15.91 -11.13 -5.15
N PRO A 137 16.37 -9.93 -5.53
CA PRO A 137 15.59 -9.04 -6.37
C PRO A 137 15.42 -9.65 -7.77
N MET A 138 14.18 -9.76 -8.24
CA MET A 138 13.83 -10.33 -9.54
C MET A 138 14.00 -9.30 -10.67
N LEU A 139 15.24 -8.82 -10.87
CA LEU A 139 15.55 -7.87 -11.93
C LEU A 139 15.73 -8.60 -13.27
N SER A 140 15.16 -8.05 -14.33
CA SER A 140 15.35 -8.60 -15.68
C SER A 140 16.59 -7.97 -16.34
N ALA A 141 17.46 -8.79 -16.93
CA ALA A 141 18.62 -8.30 -17.68
C ALA A 141 18.24 -7.61 -19.01
N THR A 142 17.08 -7.97 -19.56
CA THR A 142 16.58 -7.47 -20.84
C THR A 142 15.07 -7.26 -20.78
N LEU A 143 14.55 -6.30 -21.55
CA LEU A 143 13.12 -6.15 -21.76
C LEU A 143 12.56 -7.39 -22.47
N PRO A 144 11.59 -8.12 -21.90
CA PRO A 144 10.97 -9.23 -22.62
C PRO A 144 10.14 -8.70 -23.80
N ALA A 145 10.30 -9.34 -24.97
CA ALA A 145 9.44 -9.08 -26.11
C ALA A 145 8.02 -9.55 -25.78
N THR A 146 7.09 -8.61 -25.70
CA THR A 146 5.69 -8.88 -25.39
C THR A 146 4.85 -8.18 -26.46
N ALA A 147 3.60 -8.61 -26.69
CA ALA A 147 2.71 -7.93 -27.65
C ALA A 147 2.54 -6.42 -27.34
N ASP A 148 2.72 -6.03 -26.07
CA ASP A 148 2.63 -4.65 -25.59
C ASP A 148 3.98 -3.89 -25.60
N ASN A 149 5.09 -4.55 -25.99
CA ASN A 149 6.43 -3.96 -26.07
C ASN A 149 6.88 -3.94 -27.55
N PRO A 150 6.97 -2.77 -28.20
CA PRO A 150 7.46 -2.72 -29.57
C PRO A 150 8.90 -3.25 -29.60
N ALA A 151 9.24 -4.10 -30.59
CA ALA A 151 10.60 -4.61 -30.78
C ALA A 151 11.62 -3.52 -31.19
N GLY A 152 11.20 -2.25 -31.25
CA GLY A 152 12.00 -1.10 -31.67
C GLY A 152 12.17 -0.05 -30.57
N PRO A 153 12.72 1.12 -30.90
CA PRO A 153 12.97 2.19 -29.94
C PRO A 153 11.68 2.65 -29.24
N LEU A 154 11.73 2.74 -27.92
CA LEU A 154 10.58 3.08 -27.08
C LEU A 154 10.31 4.59 -27.14
N GLY A 155 9.05 4.95 -27.41
CA GLY A 155 8.58 6.32 -27.21
C GLY A 155 8.29 6.60 -25.73
N VAL A 156 8.12 7.88 -25.40
CA VAL A 156 7.80 8.32 -24.03
C VAL A 156 6.54 7.64 -23.50
N ALA A 157 5.49 7.51 -24.31
CA ALA A 157 4.25 6.84 -23.94
C ALA A 157 4.45 5.33 -23.66
N ASP A 158 5.30 4.67 -24.44
CA ASP A 158 5.62 3.24 -24.26
C ASP A 158 6.36 3.02 -22.93
N VAL A 159 7.32 3.89 -22.63
CA VAL A 159 8.06 3.88 -21.36
C VAL A 159 7.12 4.06 -20.17
N VAL A 160 6.20 5.02 -20.24
CA VAL A 160 5.21 5.26 -19.17
C VAL A 160 4.31 4.04 -18.95
N ALA A 161 3.78 3.46 -20.04
CA ALA A 161 2.93 2.28 -19.95
C ALA A 161 3.69 1.10 -19.35
N LEU A 162 4.95 0.92 -19.73
CA LEU A 162 5.79 -0.16 -19.21
C LEU A 162 6.15 0.04 -17.73
N ALA A 163 6.46 1.27 -17.31
CA ALA A 163 6.75 1.60 -15.92
C ALA A 163 5.54 1.31 -15.02
N VAL A 164 4.35 1.80 -15.37
CA VAL A 164 3.13 1.49 -14.60
C VAL A 164 2.86 -0.02 -14.52
N ALA A 165 3.19 -0.76 -15.58
CA ALA A 165 2.96 -2.20 -15.62
C ALA A 165 3.99 -3.01 -14.81
N ARG A 166 5.26 -2.60 -14.78
CA ARG A 166 6.39 -3.43 -14.30
C ARG A 166 7.11 -2.90 -13.07
N ASP A 167 6.83 -1.68 -12.65
CA ASP A 167 7.47 -1.11 -11.47
C ASP A 167 7.30 -2.03 -10.25
N PRO A 168 8.42 -2.44 -9.59
CA PRO A 168 8.37 -3.44 -8.53
C PRO A 168 7.59 -2.95 -7.30
N ASP A 169 7.62 -1.65 -7.01
CA ASP A 169 6.89 -1.06 -5.89
C ASP A 169 5.38 -1.04 -6.17
N LEU A 170 4.95 -0.75 -7.40
CA LEU A 170 3.55 -0.87 -7.81
C LEU A 170 3.06 -2.31 -7.78
N VAL A 171 3.90 -3.28 -8.18
CA VAL A 171 3.56 -4.71 -8.06
C VAL A 171 3.36 -5.08 -6.58
N ALA A 172 4.27 -4.65 -5.70
CA ALA A 172 4.14 -4.85 -4.26
C ALA A 172 2.88 -4.16 -3.68
N ALA A 173 2.58 -2.92 -4.10
CA ALA A 173 1.40 -2.20 -3.68
C ALA A 173 0.10 -2.89 -4.12
N ARG A 174 0.04 -3.40 -5.35
CA ARG A 174 -1.10 -4.19 -5.86
C ARG A 174 -1.32 -5.47 -5.09
N THR A 175 -0.25 -6.20 -4.77
CA THR A 175 -0.37 -7.41 -3.92
C THR A 175 -0.85 -7.08 -2.51
N LYS A 176 -0.35 -6.00 -1.91
CA LYS A 176 -0.80 -5.49 -0.60
C LYS A 176 -2.27 -5.05 -0.62
N ALA A 177 -2.75 -4.48 -1.72
CA ALA A 177 -4.17 -4.12 -1.87
C ALA A 177 -5.09 -5.36 -1.79
N GLY A 178 -4.60 -6.54 -2.16
CA GLY A 178 -5.30 -7.81 -1.96
C GLY A 178 -5.59 -8.12 -0.48
N VAL A 179 -4.75 -7.66 0.45
CA VAL A 179 -4.97 -7.82 1.91
C VAL A 179 -6.18 -7.01 2.37
N ALA A 180 -6.34 -5.78 1.89
CA ALA A 180 -7.51 -4.96 2.21
C ALA A 180 -8.81 -5.62 1.69
N GLN A 181 -8.74 -6.23 0.50
CA GLN A 181 -9.87 -6.99 -0.05
C GLN A 181 -10.20 -8.22 0.80
N ALA A 182 -9.20 -8.94 1.31
CA ALA A 182 -9.38 -10.05 2.24
C ALA A 182 -9.98 -9.59 3.58
N GLN A 183 -9.55 -8.44 4.10
CA GLN A 183 -10.12 -7.84 5.31
C GLN A 183 -11.60 -7.48 5.13
N LEU A 184 -12.00 -6.98 3.95
CA LEU A 184 -13.41 -6.76 3.63
C LEU A 184 -14.22 -8.06 3.62
N ILE A 185 -13.67 -9.15 3.08
CA ILE A 185 -14.31 -10.47 3.12
C ILE A 185 -14.45 -10.91 4.59
N GLN A 186 -13.40 -10.76 5.40
CA GLN A 186 -13.41 -11.14 6.81
C GLN A 186 -14.38 -10.30 7.65
N ALA A 187 -14.50 -9.00 7.39
CA ALA A 187 -15.52 -8.15 8.00
C ALA A 187 -16.95 -8.54 7.59
N GLY A 188 -17.10 -9.30 6.50
CA GLY A 188 -18.34 -9.90 6.03
C GLY A 188 -18.71 -11.22 6.72
N VAL A 189 -17.79 -11.83 7.48
CA VAL A 189 -18.04 -13.10 8.17
C VAL A 189 -18.62 -12.83 9.56
N LEU A 190 -19.78 -13.43 9.84
CA LEU A 190 -20.38 -13.39 11.17
C LEU A 190 -19.72 -14.43 12.08
N PRO A 191 -19.55 -14.14 13.39
CA PRO A 191 -19.13 -15.15 14.35
C PRO A 191 -20.14 -16.29 14.40
N ASN A 192 -19.63 -17.52 14.31
CA ASN A 192 -20.45 -18.71 14.45
C ASN A 192 -20.98 -18.82 15.90
N PRO A 193 -22.20 -19.35 16.10
CA PRO A 193 -22.69 -19.64 17.44
C PRO A 193 -21.81 -20.70 18.12
N SER A 194 -21.61 -20.58 19.43
CA SER A 194 -20.92 -21.60 20.22
C SER A 194 -21.94 -22.54 20.87
N LEU A 195 -21.75 -23.84 20.64
CA LEU A 195 -22.47 -24.92 21.31
C LEU A 195 -21.58 -25.46 22.43
N THR A 196 -22.09 -25.42 23.65
CA THR A 196 -21.41 -25.93 24.85
C THR A 196 -22.27 -27.02 25.47
N GLY A 197 -21.66 -28.09 25.96
CA GLY A 197 -22.36 -29.13 26.68
C GLY A 197 -21.46 -29.79 27.69
N ALA A 198 -22.00 -30.09 28.86
CA ALA A 198 -21.28 -30.77 29.93
C ALA A 198 -22.16 -31.85 30.57
N LEU A 199 -21.53 -32.98 30.88
CA LEU A 199 -22.08 -34.02 31.75
C LEU A 199 -21.50 -33.80 33.15
N LEU A 200 -22.37 -33.65 34.15
CA LEU A 200 -22.00 -33.44 35.54
C LEU A 200 -22.45 -34.67 36.35
N PRO A 201 -21.61 -35.72 36.43
CA PRO A 201 -21.87 -36.82 37.35
C PRO A 201 -21.69 -36.33 38.80
N LEU A 202 -22.67 -36.60 39.66
CA LEU A 202 -22.56 -36.28 41.10
C LEU A 202 -21.53 -37.22 41.75
N VAL A 203 -20.49 -36.64 42.37
CA VAL A 203 -19.39 -37.40 43.02
C VAL A 203 -19.68 -37.67 44.52
N ALA A 204 -20.69 -37.03 45.12
CA ALA A 204 -21.10 -37.29 46.51
C ALA A 204 -22.62 -37.09 46.73
N GLY A 205 -23.23 -37.97 47.53
CA GLY A 205 -24.66 -37.98 47.87
C GLY A 205 -25.34 -39.34 47.61
N ALA A 206 -26.42 -39.66 48.33
CA ALA A 206 -27.21 -40.87 48.08
C ALA A 206 -28.10 -40.66 46.84
N GLY A 207 -27.64 -41.15 45.69
CA GLY A 207 -28.32 -41.07 44.40
C GLY A 207 -27.37 -40.63 43.28
N THR A 208 -26.96 -41.56 42.42
CA THR A 208 -26.19 -41.26 41.20
C THR A 208 -27.13 -40.84 40.09
N VAL A 209 -27.48 -39.56 40.04
CA VAL A 209 -28.27 -39.04 38.92
C VAL A 209 -27.41 -38.14 38.05
N PRO A 210 -27.12 -38.51 36.79
CA PRO A 210 -26.31 -37.68 35.92
C PRO A 210 -27.08 -36.40 35.57
N ALA A 211 -26.47 -35.25 35.86
CA ALA A 211 -26.95 -33.97 35.36
C ALA A 211 -26.27 -33.66 34.02
N TRP A 212 -26.97 -33.00 33.11
CA TRP A 212 -26.40 -32.53 31.86
C TRP A 212 -26.86 -31.10 31.57
N ASN A 213 -25.98 -30.35 30.90
CA ASN A 213 -26.31 -29.05 30.35
C ASN A 213 -25.95 -28.97 28.87
N LEU A 214 -26.75 -28.21 28.13
CA LEU A 214 -26.51 -27.84 26.75
C LEU A 214 -26.80 -26.34 26.61
N GLY A 215 -25.82 -25.58 26.17
CA GLY A 215 -25.91 -24.14 25.99
C GLY A 215 -25.55 -23.74 24.56
N LEU A 216 -26.39 -22.91 23.94
CA LEU A 216 -26.08 -22.23 22.68
C LEU A 216 -25.91 -20.74 22.97
N ALA A 217 -24.74 -20.19 22.61
CA ALA A 217 -24.45 -18.77 22.76
C ALA A 217 -24.18 -18.12 21.40
N GLN A 218 -24.77 -16.94 21.19
CA GLN A 218 -24.55 -16.11 20.01
C GLN A 218 -24.23 -14.69 20.45
N ASP A 219 -23.18 -14.11 19.86
CA ASP A 219 -22.83 -12.72 20.08
C ASP A 219 -23.75 -11.79 19.27
N ILE A 220 -24.72 -11.14 19.92
CA ILE A 220 -25.63 -10.16 19.29
C ILE A 220 -24.94 -8.83 19.01
N LYS A 221 -23.97 -8.45 19.84
CA LYS A 221 -23.14 -7.27 19.59
C LYS A 221 -22.47 -7.39 18.22
N SER A 222 -21.99 -8.58 17.84
CA SER A 222 -21.43 -8.83 16.50
C SER A 222 -22.43 -8.61 15.35
N LEU A 223 -23.71 -8.99 15.53
CA LEU A 223 -24.79 -8.77 14.57
C LEU A 223 -25.14 -7.28 14.43
N LEU A 224 -25.13 -6.55 15.54
CA LEU A 224 -25.45 -5.12 15.58
C LEU A 224 -24.37 -4.28 14.88
N VAL A 225 -23.10 -4.56 15.17
CA VAL A 225 -21.96 -3.83 14.58
C VAL A 225 -21.58 -4.34 13.19
N TYR A 226 -22.19 -5.42 12.70
CA TYR A 226 -21.87 -6.04 11.40
C TYR A 226 -21.92 -5.05 10.23
N LYS A 227 -23.04 -4.32 10.09
CA LYS A 227 -23.23 -3.39 8.98
C LYS A 227 -22.18 -2.25 8.99
N PRO A 228 -21.97 -1.53 10.11
CA PRO A 228 -20.90 -0.54 10.21
C PRO A 228 -19.50 -1.13 9.94
N LYS A 229 -19.15 -2.27 10.54
CA LYS A 229 -17.84 -2.92 10.30
C LYS A 229 -17.61 -3.25 8.83
N ARG A 230 -18.63 -3.77 8.15
CA ARG A 230 -18.55 -4.07 6.71
C ARG A 230 -18.51 -2.80 5.85
N ARG A 231 -19.15 -1.69 6.27
CA ARG A 231 -19.05 -0.40 5.59
C ARG A 231 -17.66 0.21 5.75
N ALA A 232 -17.15 0.27 6.99
CA ALA A 232 -15.79 0.69 7.29
C ALA A 232 -14.75 -0.05 6.44
N ALA A 233 -14.83 -1.38 6.39
CA ALA A 233 -13.90 -2.18 5.58
C ALA A 233 -14.03 -1.93 4.06
N ARG A 234 -15.23 -1.61 3.57
CA ARG A 234 -15.44 -1.26 2.15
C ARG A 234 -14.76 0.07 1.82
N ASP A 235 -14.93 1.06 2.69
CA ASP A 235 -14.32 2.37 2.51
C ASP A 235 -12.80 2.30 2.66
N SER A 236 -12.27 1.47 3.58
CA SER A 236 -10.83 1.17 3.63
C SER A 236 -10.29 0.56 2.33
N VAL A 237 -11.05 -0.32 1.66
CA VAL A 237 -10.68 -0.81 0.32
C VAL A 237 -10.70 0.32 -0.71
N GLY A 238 -11.68 1.23 -0.64
CA GLY A 238 -11.74 2.43 -1.47
C GLY A 238 -10.51 3.32 -1.30
N GLN A 239 -10.10 3.56 -0.06
CA GLN A 239 -8.90 4.32 0.30
C GLN A 239 -7.65 3.69 -0.33
N VAL A 240 -7.42 2.39 -0.11
CA VAL A 240 -6.24 1.68 -0.64
C VAL A 240 -6.20 1.71 -2.17
N ARG A 241 -7.35 1.60 -2.84
CA ARG A 241 -7.42 1.70 -4.31
C ARG A 241 -7.09 3.11 -4.81
N ALA A 242 -7.55 4.14 -4.10
CA ALA A 242 -7.26 5.52 -4.46
C ALA A 242 -5.77 5.86 -4.19
N ASP A 243 -5.18 5.36 -3.11
CA ASP A 243 -3.75 5.44 -2.83
C ASP A 243 -2.92 4.73 -3.92
N LEU A 244 -3.34 3.55 -4.36
CA LEU A 244 -2.68 2.83 -5.46
C LEU A 244 -2.73 3.64 -6.77
N LEU A 245 -3.89 4.21 -7.11
CA LEU A 245 -4.03 5.04 -8.31
C LEU A 245 -3.16 6.30 -8.24
N TRP A 246 -2.99 6.89 -7.04
CA TRP A 246 -2.06 8.00 -6.83
C TRP A 246 -0.62 7.59 -7.13
N GLN A 247 -0.18 6.43 -6.61
CA GLN A 247 1.16 5.91 -6.88
C GLN A 247 1.38 5.63 -8.36
N GLU A 248 0.40 5.02 -9.05
CA GLU A 248 0.47 4.78 -10.50
C GLU A 248 0.63 6.08 -11.28
N TRP A 249 -0.08 7.14 -10.87
CA TRP A 249 0.04 8.47 -11.49
C TRP A 249 1.42 9.09 -11.25
N GLN A 250 1.99 8.96 -10.04
CA GLN A 250 3.33 9.47 -9.72
C GLN A 250 4.42 8.75 -10.52
N VAL A 251 4.37 7.41 -10.59
CA VAL A 251 5.31 6.59 -11.38
C VAL A 251 5.20 6.95 -12.87
N ALA A 252 3.99 7.12 -13.39
CA ALA A 252 3.78 7.56 -14.77
C ALA A 252 4.41 8.94 -15.04
N GLY A 253 4.27 9.89 -14.11
CA GLY A 253 4.89 11.21 -14.19
C GLY A 253 6.42 11.14 -14.17
N GLN A 254 6.99 10.38 -13.24
CA GLN A 254 8.44 10.20 -13.09
C GLN A 254 9.05 9.52 -14.32
N ALA A 255 8.43 8.45 -14.82
CA ALA A 255 8.88 7.74 -16.02
C ALA A 255 8.87 8.65 -17.25
N ARG A 256 7.83 9.48 -17.40
CA ARG A 256 7.74 10.49 -18.47
C ARG A 256 8.89 11.49 -18.37
N GLN A 257 9.11 12.06 -17.19
CA GLN A 257 10.15 13.06 -16.97
C GLN A 257 11.54 12.49 -17.28
N LEU A 258 11.87 11.31 -16.74
CA LEU A 258 13.14 10.64 -16.99
C LEU A 258 13.35 10.35 -18.48
N ALA A 259 12.33 9.82 -19.18
CA ALA A 259 12.43 9.54 -20.61
C ALA A 259 12.71 10.81 -21.42
N VAL A 260 12.00 11.90 -21.14
CA VAL A 260 12.21 13.19 -21.81
C VAL A 260 13.59 13.75 -21.54
N ASP A 261 14.05 13.75 -20.28
CA ASP A 261 15.34 14.30 -19.89
C ASP A 261 16.50 13.50 -20.50
N ILE A 262 16.38 12.17 -20.58
CA ILE A 262 17.38 11.31 -21.23
C ILE A 262 17.47 11.63 -22.73
N ILE A 263 16.32 11.71 -23.42
CA ILE A 263 16.28 12.01 -24.86
C ILE A 263 16.84 13.42 -25.14
N ALA A 264 16.43 14.43 -24.37
CA ALA A 264 16.89 15.81 -24.53
C ALA A 264 18.41 15.95 -24.30
N ARG A 265 18.97 15.25 -23.30
CA ARG A 265 20.42 15.25 -23.05
C ARG A 265 21.20 14.48 -24.11
N GLU A 266 20.65 13.38 -24.63
CA GLU A 266 21.24 12.68 -25.79
C GLU A 266 21.35 13.60 -27.02
N GLN A 267 20.35 14.45 -27.26
CA GLN A 267 20.41 15.45 -28.33
C GLN A 267 21.39 16.60 -28.05
N THR A 268 21.56 16.98 -26.79
CA THR A 268 22.42 18.12 -26.39
C THR A 268 23.90 17.75 -26.31
N ARG A 269 24.20 16.48 -26.00
CA ARG A 269 25.57 15.99 -25.79
C ARG A 269 26.55 16.30 -26.94
N PRO A 270 26.20 16.13 -28.23
CA PRO A 270 27.10 16.46 -29.34
C PRO A 270 27.51 17.94 -29.38
N LEU A 271 26.63 18.85 -28.96
CA LEU A 271 26.93 20.29 -28.91
C LEU A 271 27.94 20.61 -27.80
N LEU A 272 27.83 19.92 -26.65
CA LEU A 272 28.79 20.07 -25.56
C LEU A 272 30.15 19.46 -25.90
N ASP A 273 30.16 18.32 -26.60
CA ASP A 273 31.39 17.69 -27.10
C ASP A 273 32.13 18.62 -28.07
N GLU A 274 31.39 19.24 -28.99
CA GLU A 274 31.93 20.23 -29.91
C GLU A 274 32.46 21.48 -29.19
N ALA A 275 31.76 21.95 -28.15
CA ALA A 275 32.25 23.05 -27.32
C ALA A 275 33.57 22.72 -26.62
N VAL A 276 33.72 21.49 -26.08
CA VAL A 276 34.98 21.00 -25.50
C VAL A 276 36.09 20.99 -26.55
N ARG A 277 35.80 20.54 -27.78
CA ARG A 277 36.76 20.48 -28.87
C ARG A 277 37.26 21.87 -29.29
N ILE A 278 36.35 22.82 -29.50
CA ILE A 278 36.67 24.19 -29.91
C ILE A 278 37.46 24.91 -28.81
N LEU A 279 37.00 24.84 -27.56
CA LEU A 279 37.66 25.52 -26.44
C LEU A 279 39.00 24.87 -26.10
N GLY A 280 39.13 23.56 -26.27
CA GLY A 280 40.41 22.85 -26.14
C GLY A 280 41.41 23.27 -27.22
N HIS A 281 40.96 23.51 -28.44
CA HIS A 281 41.82 24.08 -29.49
C HIS A 281 42.27 25.51 -29.13
N ARG A 282 41.34 26.38 -28.75
CA ARG A 282 41.65 27.76 -28.33
C ARG A 282 42.67 27.78 -27.20
N GLN A 283 42.48 26.95 -26.17
CA GLN A 283 43.39 26.87 -25.04
C GLN A 283 44.82 26.50 -25.48
N ARG A 284 44.98 25.52 -26.37
CA ARG A 284 46.30 25.13 -26.89
C ARG A 284 46.96 26.27 -27.67
N VAL A 285 46.22 26.96 -28.53
CA VAL A 285 46.75 28.09 -29.32
C VAL A 285 47.17 29.24 -28.40
N THR A 286 46.34 29.62 -27.43
CA THR A 286 46.66 30.72 -26.52
C THR A 286 47.81 30.37 -25.58
N GLN A 287 47.93 29.11 -25.16
CA GLN A 287 49.08 28.63 -24.38
C GLN A 287 50.38 28.66 -25.18
N ALA A 288 50.36 28.28 -26.47
CA ALA A 288 51.52 28.40 -27.35
C ALA A 288 51.92 29.86 -27.57
N ALA A 289 50.96 30.77 -27.76
CA ALA A 289 51.23 32.20 -27.89
C ALA A 289 51.84 32.80 -26.61
N LEU A 290 51.39 32.35 -25.43
CA LEU A 290 51.98 32.74 -24.15
C LEU A 290 53.43 32.26 -24.02
N ALA A 291 53.70 31.00 -24.38
CA ALA A 291 55.05 30.44 -24.36
C ALA A 291 56.01 31.15 -25.33
N ALA A 292 55.49 31.66 -26.45
CA ALA A 292 56.24 32.45 -27.42
C ALA A 292 56.37 33.95 -27.04
N GLY A 293 55.77 34.40 -25.92
CA GLY A 293 55.77 35.81 -25.51
C GLY A 293 54.81 36.71 -26.30
N ASN A 294 53.96 36.13 -27.15
CA ASN A 294 52.99 36.84 -28.00
C ASN A 294 51.61 37.06 -27.33
N ALA A 295 51.43 36.55 -26.12
CA ALA A 295 50.23 36.73 -25.31
C ALA A 295 50.60 36.97 -23.84
N THR A 296 49.69 37.56 -23.07
CA THR A 296 49.88 37.79 -21.63
C THR A 296 49.08 36.76 -20.84
N LEU A 297 49.43 36.60 -19.56
CA LEU A 297 48.66 35.72 -18.67
C LEU A 297 47.19 36.16 -18.58
N VAL A 298 46.91 37.46 -18.65
CA VAL A 298 45.56 38.04 -18.63
C VAL A 298 44.73 37.57 -19.83
N THR A 299 45.34 37.39 -21.00
CA THR A 299 44.62 36.88 -22.19
C THR A 299 44.56 35.35 -22.25
N ALA A 300 45.50 34.64 -21.62
CA ALA A 300 45.56 33.17 -21.59
C ALA A 300 44.74 32.51 -20.48
N ALA A 301 44.59 33.14 -19.32
CA ALA A 301 43.82 32.57 -18.21
C ALA A 301 42.35 32.30 -18.57
N PRO A 302 41.61 33.21 -19.25
CA PRO A 302 40.21 32.97 -19.61
C PRO A 302 39.98 31.77 -20.55
N SER A 303 40.92 31.47 -21.46
CA SER A 303 40.79 30.29 -22.34
C SER A 303 40.94 28.99 -21.57
N ALA A 304 41.79 28.97 -20.53
CA ALA A 304 41.97 27.81 -19.67
C ALA A 304 40.70 27.55 -18.85
N VAL A 305 40.14 28.61 -18.26
CA VAL A 305 38.90 28.56 -17.50
C VAL A 305 37.74 28.07 -18.38
N GLY A 306 37.58 28.65 -19.58
CA GLY A 306 36.51 28.25 -20.51
C GLY A 306 36.59 26.79 -20.91
N PHE A 307 37.79 26.27 -21.20
CA PHE A 307 37.99 24.85 -21.52
C PHE A 307 37.65 23.93 -20.34
N GLN A 308 38.13 24.25 -19.12
CA GLN A 308 37.81 23.42 -17.96
C GLN A 308 36.31 23.46 -17.65
N GLN A 309 35.66 24.61 -17.78
CA GLN A 309 34.20 24.71 -17.58
C GLN A 309 33.45 23.82 -18.58
N ALA A 310 33.81 23.84 -19.87
CA ALA A 310 33.16 23.00 -20.88
C ALA A 310 33.34 21.50 -20.57
N ARG A 311 34.53 21.09 -20.13
CA ARG A 311 34.80 19.70 -19.72
C ARG A 311 33.95 19.29 -18.53
N THR A 312 33.88 20.12 -17.50
CA THR A 312 33.06 19.84 -16.31
C THR A 312 31.58 19.72 -16.68
N THR A 313 31.08 20.59 -17.56
CA THR A 313 29.68 20.53 -18.04
C THR A 313 29.40 19.21 -18.77
N LEU A 314 30.28 18.78 -19.68
CA LEU A 314 30.12 17.51 -20.40
C LEU A 314 30.17 16.31 -19.45
N GLN A 315 31.13 16.28 -18.52
CA GLN A 315 31.25 15.21 -17.53
C GLN A 315 30.02 15.14 -16.60
N THR A 316 29.52 16.29 -16.17
CA THR A 316 28.30 16.37 -15.35
C THR A 316 27.08 15.85 -16.13
N LEU A 317 26.95 16.20 -17.41
CA LEU A 317 25.88 15.66 -18.27
C LEU A 317 26.00 14.14 -18.37
N ASP A 318 27.18 13.60 -18.66
CA ASP A 318 27.39 12.16 -18.80
C ASP A 318 27.09 11.39 -17.51
N GLN A 319 27.50 11.91 -16.34
CA GLN A 319 27.16 11.33 -15.04
C GLN A 319 25.65 11.35 -14.78
N THR A 320 25.01 12.48 -15.05
CA THR A 320 23.56 12.62 -14.81
C THR A 320 22.77 11.71 -15.75
N GLN A 321 23.21 11.58 -17.01
CA GLN A 321 22.61 10.68 -18.00
C GLN A 321 22.68 9.23 -17.52
N LEU A 322 23.82 8.78 -16.99
CA LEU A 322 23.97 7.44 -16.45
C LEU A 322 23.05 7.20 -15.24
N GLN A 323 23.00 8.16 -14.30
CA GLN A 323 22.12 8.08 -13.13
C GLN A 323 20.65 7.98 -13.54
N ASP A 324 20.19 8.81 -14.48
CA ASP A 324 18.80 8.81 -14.90
C ASP A 324 18.43 7.57 -15.73
N ARG A 325 19.36 7.00 -16.49
CA ARG A 325 19.19 5.68 -17.11
C ARG A 325 19.02 4.57 -16.08
N HIS A 326 19.81 4.57 -15.00
CA HIS A 326 19.64 3.59 -13.92
C HIS A 326 18.32 3.76 -13.17
N LYS A 327 17.89 5.00 -12.90
CA LYS A 327 16.57 5.27 -12.31
C LYS A 327 15.45 4.79 -13.22
N LEU A 328 15.56 5.03 -14.52
CA LEU A 328 14.58 4.55 -15.48
C LEU A 328 14.52 3.02 -15.51
N ASN A 329 15.68 2.36 -15.58
CA ASN A 329 15.76 0.90 -15.53
C ASN A 329 15.15 0.33 -14.24
N ALA A 330 15.33 0.99 -13.10
CA ALA A 330 14.70 0.59 -11.84
C ALA A 330 13.17 0.64 -11.91
N LEU A 331 12.57 1.71 -12.47
CA LEU A 331 11.11 1.82 -12.67
C LEU A 331 10.56 0.73 -13.62
N LEU A 332 11.40 0.18 -14.49
CA LEU A 332 11.01 -0.87 -15.43
C LEU A 332 11.27 -2.30 -14.89
N GLY A 333 11.81 -2.40 -13.67
CA GLY A 333 12.20 -3.68 -13.05
C GLY A 333 13.40 -4.34 -13.75
N LEU A 334 14.30 -3.54 -14.31
CA LEU A 334 15.49 -3.98 -15.04
C LEU A 334 16.76 -3.86 -14.20
N ALA A 335 17.79 -4.61 -14.58
CA ALA A 335 19.13 -4.41 -14.07
C ALA A 335 19.66 -3.01 -14.45
N PRO A 336 20.56 -2.40 -13.65
CA PRO A 336 21.08 -1.05 -13.91
C PRO A 336 21.68 -0.89 -15.31
N ASP A 337 22.41 -1.90 -15.78
CA ASP A 337 23.11 -1.91 -17.06
C ASP A 337 22.29 -2.52 -18.21
N ALA A 338 20.99 -2.78 -18.00
CA ALA A 338 20.13 -3.34 -19.03
C ALA A 338 20.06 -2.39 -20.24
N PRO A 339 20.27 -2.90 -21.47
CA PRO A 339 20.21 -2.09 -22.66
C PRO A 339 18.76 -1.65 -22.93
N LEU A 340 18.56 -0.34 -22.99
CA LEU A 340 17.28 0.29 -23.32
C LEU A 340 17.49 1.30 -24.44
N SER A 341 16.77 1.11 -25.55
CA SER A 341 16.79 2.01 -26.70
C SER A 341 15.55 2.91 -26.68
N LEU A 342 15.76 4.21 -26.50
CA LEU A 342 14.72 5.23 -26.59
C LEU A 342 14.69 5.83 -28.00
N ARG A 343 13.53 6.35 -28.41
CA ARG A 343 13.43 7.15 -29.63
C ARG A 343 14.22 8.44 -29.48
N THR A 344 14.79 8.90 -30.60
CA THR A 344 15.58 10.14 -30.63
C THR A 344 14.73 11.39 -30.47
N ALA A 345 13.43 11.36 -30.84
CA ALA A 345 12.54 12.51 -30.75
C ALA A 345 11.57 12.38 -29.58
N VAL A 346 11.35 13.50 -28.89
CA VAL A 346 10.36 13.62 -27.82
C VAL A 346 8.98 13.85 -28.45
N ASP A 347 8.07 12.91 -28.23
CA ASP A 347 6.68 12.99 -28.68
C ASP A 347 5.78 13.31 -27.48
N LEU A 348 5.54 14.60 -27.24
CA LEU A 348 4.62 15.08 -26.20
C LEU A 348 3.51 15.92 -26.82
N PRO A 349 2.28 15.84 -26.25
CA PRO A 349 1.20 16.74 -26.65
C PRO A 349 1.56 18.20 -26.31
N PRO A 350 1.05 19.17 -27.10
CA PRO A 350 1.27 20.58 -26.83
C PRO A 350 0.70 20.97 -25.46
N PHE A 351 1.39 21.88 -24.77
CA PHE A 351 0.95 22.38 -23.48
C PHE A 351 -0.20 23.38 -23.63
N ASP A 352 -1.35 23.07 -23.04
CA ASP A 352 -2.55 23.92 -23.04
C ASP A 352 -2.84 24.46 -21.62
N LEU A 353 -2.48 25.73 -21.42
CA LEU A 353 -2.72 26.46 -20.17
C LEU A 353 -4.20 26.66 -19.86
N THR A 354 -5.03 26.83 -20.89
CA THR A 354 -6.47 27.10 -20.73
C THR A 354 -7.17 25.85 -20.24
N ALA A 355 -6.90 24.70 -20.87
CA ALA A 355 -7.40 23.41 -20.41
C ALA A 355 -6.91 23.07 -19.00
N ALA A 356 -5.62 23.34 -18.70
CA ALA A 356 -5.07 23.12 -17.36
C ALA A 356 -5.79 23.96 -16.29
N ARG A 357 -6.06 25.24 -16.57
CA ARG A 357 -6.75 26.15 -15.63
C ARG A 357 -8.23 25.77 -15.45
N ALA A 358 -8.91 25.37 -16.52
CA ALA A 358 -10.28 24.86 -16.44
C ALA A 358 -10.37 23.57 -15.61
N GLY A 359 -9.35 22.73 -15.64
CA GLY A 359 -9.27 21.48 -14.87
C GLY A 359 -9.22 21.68 -13.35
N VAL A 360 -8.71 22.82 -12.86
CA VAL A 360 -8.49 23.08 -11.42
C VAL A 360 -9.80 23.04 -10.61
N THR A 361 -10.91 23.48 -11.19
CA THR A 361 -12.21 23.54 -10.48
C THR A 361 -12.77 22.15 -10.13
N THR A 362 -12.42 21.13 -10.91
CA THR A 362 -12.86 19.74 -10.72
C THR A 362 -11.78 18.85 -10.10
N LEU A 363 -10.66 19.45 -9.68
CA LEU A 363 -9.47 18.73 -9.21
C LEU A 363 -9.76 17.89 -7.97
N ALA A 364 -10.54 18.42 -7.03
CA ALA A 364 -10.87 17.77 -5.77
C ALA A 364 -11.66 16.46 -5.93
N ASP A 365 -12.43 16.32 -7.02
CA ASP A 365 -13.26 15.15 -7.28
C ASP A 365 -12.53 14.09 -8.11
N ARG A 366 -11.38 14.43 -8.68
CA ARG A 366 -10.60 13.57 -9.59
C ARG A 366 -9.29 13.11 -8.97
N ARG A 367 -8.73 13.89 -8.03
CA ARG A 367 -7.43 13.63 -7.42
C ARG A 367 -7.46 12.38 -6.53
N PRO A 368 -6.69 11.33 -6.87
CA PRO A 368 -6.74 10.08 -6.12
C PRO A 368 -6.32 10.23 -4.65
N ASP A 369 -5.37 11.10 -4.33
CA ASP A 369 -4.94 11.38 -2.96
C ASP A 369 -6.07 11.99 -2.09
N LEU A 370 -6.86 12.91 -2.66
CA LEU A 370 -8.01 13.48 -1.97
C LEU A 370 -9.16 12.48 -1.84
N LEU A 371 -9.37 11.66 -2.86
CA LEU A 371 -10.33 10.56 -2.79
C LEU A 371 -9.95 9.54 -1.71
N ALA A 372 -8.67 9.22 -1.56
CA ALA A 372 -8.17 8.35 -0.50
C ALA A 372 -8.49 8.91 0.88
N LEU A 373 -8.27 10.22 1.11
CA LEU A 373 -8.64 10.88 2.36
C LEU A 373 -10.15 10.84 2.63
N ARG A 374 -10.99 11.04 1.60
CA ARG A 374 -12.46 10.95 1.73
C ARG A 374 -12.91 9.53 2.13
N PHE A 375 -12.34 8.51 1.51
CA PHE A 375 -12.60 7.11 1.87
C PHE A 375 -12.08 6.77 3.27
N GLY A 376 -10.89 7.25 3.64
CA GLY A 376 -10.35 7.06 4.98
C GLY A 376 -11.24 7.69 6.05
N TYR A 377 -11.74 8.90 5.81
CA TYR A 377 -12.71 9.55 6.68
C TYR A 377 -13.99 8.71 6.85
N ALA A 378 -14.60 8.27 5.73
CA ALA A 378 -15.81 7.44 5.76
C ALA A 378 -15.60 6.12 6.51
N ALA A 379 -14.43 5.51 6.34
CA ALA A 379 -14.06 4.29 7.07
C ALA A 379 -14.00 4.51 8.59
N GLN A 380 -13.41 5.63 9.02
CA GLN A 380 -13.31 5.98 10.44
C GLN A 380 -14.66 6.37 11.04
N ASP A 381 -15.53 7.06 10.29
CA ASP A 381 -16.89 7.38 10.72
C ASP A 381 -17.72 6.11 11.00
N GLU A 382 -17.65 5.12 10.11
CA GLU A 382 -18.30 3.83 10.33
C GLU A 382 -17.65 3.03 11.47
N GLY A 383 -16.35 3.20 11.69
CA GLY A 383 -15.64 2.68 12.86
C GLY A 383 -16.16 3.27 14.16
N LEU A 384 -16.35 4.59 14.22
CA LEU A 384 -16.96 5.29 15.35
C LEU A 384 -18.39 4.82 15.59
N ARG A 385 -19.21 4.70 14.53
CA ARG A 385 -20.58 4.15 14.64
C ARG A 385 -20.57 2.73 15.19
N ALA A 386 -19.63 1.90 14.76
CA ALA A 386 -19.47 0.54 15.28
C ALA A 386 -19.12 0.56 16.77
N ALA A 387 -18.24 1.45 17.21
CA ALA A 387 -17.83 1.61 18.61
C ALA A 387 -19.01 2.04 19.50
N ILE A 388 -19.79 3.05 19.06
CA ILE A 388 -20.99 3.52 19.78
C ILE A 388 -22.01 2.39 19.95
N LEU A 389 -22.29 1.63 18.90
CA LEU A 389 -23.18 0.47 18.97
C LEU A 389 -22.63 -0.65 19.85
N SER A 390 -21.31 -0.69 20.01
CA SER A 390 -20.60 -1.68 20.81
C SER A 390 -20.76 -1.45 22.31
N ASP A 391 -21.00 -0.22 22.74
CA ASP A 391 -21.14 0.15 24.15
C ASP A 391 -22.52 -0.25 24.72
N CYS A 392 -23.46 -0.69 23.88
CA CYS A 392 -24.72 -1.30 24.32
C CYS A 392 -24.48 -2.74 24.83
N PRO A 393 -24.85 -3.07 26.09
CA PRO A 393 -24.74 -4.43 26.63
C PRO A 393 -25.75 -5.36 25.95
N CYS A 394 -25.32 -6.18 25.01
CA CYS A 394 -26.19 -7.08 24.24
C CYS A 394 -25.50 -8.43 23.96
N SER A 395 -25.48 -9.32 24.95
CA SER A 395 -25.21 -10.75 24.71
C SER A 395 -26.40 -11.57 25.19
N ILE A 396 -26.91 -12.48 24.37
CA ILE A 396 -27.99 -13.41 24.76
C ILE A 396 -27.41 -14.80 24.80
N THR A 397 -27.61 -15.48 25.93
CA THR A 397 -27.24 -16.90 26.07
C THR A 397 -28.51 -17.70 26.29
N THR A 398 -28.65 -18.79 25.52
CA THR A 398 -29.71 -19.76 25.73
C THR A 398 -29.12 -20.99 26.39
N ARG A 399 -29.67 -21.39 27.54
CA ARG A 399 -29.19 -22.55 28.30
C ARG A 399 -30.35 -23.48 28.59
N VAL A 400 -30.13 -24.76 28.33
CA VAL A 400 -31.02 -25.86 28.71
C VAL A 400 -30.25 -26.72 29.70
N THR A 401 -30.79 -26.84 30.92
CA THR A 401 -30.22 -27.67 31.98
C THR A 401 -31.26 -28.67 32.44
N SER A 402 -30.91 -29.94 32.51
CA SER A 402 -31.80 -30.97 33.07
C SER A 402 -31.03 -31.78 34.11
N PRO A 403 -31.42 -31.69 35.39
CA PRO A 403 -31.14 -32.74 36.34
C PRO A 403 -32.13 -33.88 36.04
N SER A 404 -31.66 -35.06 35.66
CA SER A 404 -32.57 -36.22 35.67
C SER A 404 -33.01 -36.47 37.12
N PRO A 405 -34.24 -36.95 37.42
CA PRO A 405 -35.38 -37.19 36.52
C PRO A 405 -36.30 -35.97 36.33
N ALA A 406 -35.86 -34.75 36.69
CA ALA A 406 -36.67 -33.54 36.58
C ALA A 406 -36.81 -33.05 35.13
N PRO A 407 -37.94 -32.40 34.78
CA PRO A 407 -38.12 -31.80 33.46
C PRO A 407 -37.03 -30.74 33.18
N PRO A 408 -36.57 -30.62 31.93
CA PRO A 408 -35.50 -29.70 31.55
C PRO A 408 -35.93 -28.24 31.81
N ALA A 409 -35.13 -27.52 32.61
CA ALA A 409 -35.27 -26.09 32.77
C ALA A 409 -34.63 -25.37 31.57
N ARG A 410 -35.41 -24.51 30.91
CA ARG A 410 -34.94 -23.66 29.81
C ARG A 410 -34.83 -22.23 30.34
N SER A 411 -33.65 -21.64 30.25
CA SER A 411 -33.44 -20.23 30.55
C SER A 411 -33.00 -19.50 29.28
N PHE A 412 -33.73 -18.43 28.96
CA PHE A 412 -33.39 -17.48 27.90
C PHE A 412 -33.17 -16.13 28.57
N GLY A 413 -32.00 -15.52 28.38
CA GLY A 413 -31.76 -14.21 28.97
C GLY A 413 -30.48 -13.54 28.48
N PRO A 414 -30.37 -12.22 28.68
CA PRO A 414 -29.12 -11.53 28.47
C PRO A 414 -28.09 -12.04 29.48
N ASN A 415 -26.89 -12.38 28.99
CA ASN A 415 -25.78 -12.73 29.87
C ASN A 415 -25.10 -11.41 30.27
N MET A 416 -25.47 -10.87 31.44
CA MET A 416 -24.74 -9.76 32.03
C MET A 416 -23.51 -10.31 32.75
N PRO A 417 -22.30 -9.78 32.52
CA PRO A 417 -21.16 -10.10 33.36
C PRO A 417 -21.48 -9.70 34.81
N PRO A 418 -21.04 -10.46 35.83
CA PRO A 418 -21.15 -10.01 37.21
C PRO A 418 -20.36 -8.70 37.37
N ALA A 419 -20.98 -7.74 38.06
CA ALA A 419 -20.41 -6.42 38.34
C ALA A 419 -19.15 -6.49 39.21
#